data_AF-A0AAJ1ICP5-F1
#
_entry.id   AF-A0AAJ1ICP5-F1
#
_cell.length_a   1.000
_cell.length_b   1.000
_cell.length_c   1.000
_cell.angle_alpha   90.00
_cell.angle_beta   90.00
_cell.angle_gamma   90.00
#
_symmetry.space_group_name_H-M   'P 1'
#
loop_
_entity.id
_entity.type
_entity.pdbx_description
1 polymer ?
#
loop_
_entity_poly.entity_id
_entity_poly.type
_entity_poly.pdbx_seq_one_letter_code
_entity_poly.pdbx_strand_id
1 'polypeptide(L)'
;MDYIVARDLNSLYIILDIIWLVVLTVIFLYSGKKQAVIVGVLAGLLYFIVDYGGFYMLAGTRSVEGAPTGLFLFWLSMSYGFTNFTWIWLLLENDGHQLEWSLLPIIGWLGVGLLAQNFGTNFHQIHIQRYVGSYHGIMAAILTVGYLILIIRNLNSKHGQAPIARLIIIGIGVQFAWEAVLLLTGIRPAGVRPLIINSLIETNLGMPYIYLIELKLNNKTD
;
A
#
# COMPACT_ATOMS: atom_id res chain seq x y z
N MET A 1 -2.08 -19.18 14.36
CA MET A 1 -0.66 -18.90 14.69
C MET A 1 -0.49 -17.41 14.58
N ASP A 2 -0.51 -16.73 15.71
CA ASP A 2 -0.26 -15.31 15.76
C ASP A 2 1.25 -15.12 15.51
N TYR A 3 1.58 -14.33 14.50
CA TYR A 3 2.96 -13.93 14.23
C TYR A 3 3.04 -12.41 14.29
N ILE A 4 4.23 -11.89 14.56
CA ILE A 4 4.46 -10.46 14.71
C ILE A 4 4.92 -9.90 13.38
N VAL A 5 4.30 -8.80 12.95
CA VAL A 5 4.81 -7.95 11.87
C VAL A 5 5.48 -6.75 12.53
N ALA A 6 6.81 -6.76 12.52
CA ALA A 6 7.62 -5.69 13.10
C ALA A 6 8.41 -4.95 12.01
N ARG A 7 8.75 -3.69 12.29
CA ARG A 7 9.68 -2.89 11.50
C ARG A 7 10.54 -2.05 12.42
N ASP A 8 11.81 -1.94 12.04
CA ASP A 8 12.82 -1.13 12.71
C ASP A 8 13.39 -0.15 11.68
N LEU A 9 13.30 1.14 11.99
CA LEU A 9 13.80 2.19 11.11
C LEU A 9 14.25 3.41 11.91
N ASN A 10 15.14 4.20 11.32
CA ASN A 10 15.59 5.45 11.93
C ASN A 10 14.80 6.65 11.40
N SER A 11 14.85 7.77 12.11
CA SER A 11 14.12 8.98 11.71
C SER A 11 14.60 9.60 10.39
N LEU A 12 15.81 9.28 9.89
CA LEU A 12 16.25 9.70 8.55
C LEU A 12 15.41 9.04 7.46
N TYR A 13 14.99 7.78 7.64
CA TYR A 13 14.07 7.10 6.71
C TYR A 13 12.80 7.93 6.51
N ILE A 14 12.19 8.40 7.60
CA ILE A 14 10.97 9.21 7.56
C ILE A 14 11.20 10.51 6.79
N ILE A 15 12.30 11.20 7.07
CA ILE A 15 12.62 12.48 6.41
C ILE A 15 12.80 12.27 4.90
N LEU A 16 13.60 11.29 4.50
CA LEU A 16 13.83 10.97 3.09
C LEU A 16 12.54 10.53 2.39
N ASP A 17 11.72 9.73 3.06
CA ASP A 17 10.43 9.31 2.54
C ASP A 17 9.47 10.49 2.35
N ILE A 18 9.37 11.41 3.31
CA ILE A 18 8.55 12.64 3.15
C ILE A 18 9.01 13.45 1.94
N ILE A 19 10.33 13.65 1.78
CA ILE A 19 10.88 14.34 0.60
C ILE A 19 10.47 13.61 -0.67
N TRP A 20 10.59 12.28 -0.69
CA TRP A 20 10.22 11.46 -1.84
C TRP A 20 8.72 11.53 -2.17
N LEU A 21 7.84 11.50 -1.16
CA LEU A 21 6.40 11.64 -1.32
C LEU A 21 6.01 12.99 -1.93
N VAL A 22 6.68 14.08 -1.53
CA VAL A 22 6.49 15.40 -2.14
C VAL A 22 6.92 15.38 -3.60
N VAL A 23 8.09 14.80 -3.92
CA VAL A 23 8.57 14.66 -5.30
C VAL A 23 7.59 13.86 -6.14
N LEU A 24 7.15 12.69 -5.67
CA LEU A 24 6.14 11.87 -6.35
C LEU A 24 4.85 12.64 -6.61
N THR A 25 4.35 13.35 -5.59
CA THR A 25 3.12 14.14 -5.71
C THR A 25 3.26 15.22 -6.77
N VAL A 26 4.40 15.93 -6.81
CA VAL A 26 4.68 16.95 -7.82
C VAL A 26 4.74 16.33 -9.22
N ILE A 27 5.44 15.20 -9.39
CA ILE A 27 5.51 14.48 -10.67
C ILE A 27 4.11 14.11 -11.15
N PHE A 28 3.28 13.50 -10.29
CA PHE A 28 1.94 13.09 -10.66
C PHE A 28 1.04 14.28 -11.02
N LEU A 29 1.09 15.37 -10.25
CA LEU A 29 0.32 16.57 -10.55
C LEU A 29 0.75 17.23 -11.85
N TYR A 30 2.07 17.30 -12.12
CA TYR A 30 2.62 17.85 -13.35
C TYR A 30 2.28 17.00 -14.57
N SER A 31 2.23 15.67 -14.41
CA SER A 31 1.79 14.72 -15.44
C SER A 31 0.26 14.62 -15.58
N GLY A 32 -0.51 15.51 -14.93
CA GLY A 32 -1.96 15.56 -15.05
C GLY A 32 -2.71 14.46 -14.28
N LYS A 33 -2.03 13.68 -13.44
CA LYS A 33 -2.57 12.51 -12.71
C LYS A 33 -3.30 12.89 -11.41
N LYS A 34 -4.16 13.90 -11.49
CA LYS A 34 -4.88 14.45 -10.33
C LYS A 34 -5.80 13.42 -9.67
N GLN A 35 -6.47 12.59 -10.46
CA GLN A 35 -7.36 11.55 -9.92
C GLN A 35 -6.58 10.51 -9.11
N ALA A 36 -5.46 10.02 -9.65
CA ALA A 36 -4.57 9.10 -8.94
C ALA A 36 -4.11 9.68 -7.59
N VAL A 37 -3.71 10.96 -7.56
CA VAL A 37 -3.32 11.66 -6.33
C VAL A 37 -4.47 11.75 -5.33
N ILE A 38 -5.68 12.10 -5.77
CA ILE A 38 -6.87 12.16 -4.90
C ILE A 38 -7.17 10.79 -4.31
N VAL A 39 -7.17 9.74 -5.14
CA VAL A 39 -7.41 8.36 -4.71
C VAL A 39 -6.34 7.91 -3.72
N GLY A 40 -5.07 8.23 -3.99
CA GLY A 40 -3.96 8.00 -3.07
C GLY A 40 -4.18 8.67 -1.71
N VAL A 41 -4.54 9.95 -1.68
CA VAL A 41 -4.76 10.68 -0.42
C VAL A 41 -5.92 10.06 0.37
N LEU A 42 -7.05 9.78 -0.30
CA LEU A 42 -8.20 9.16 0.35
C LEU A 42 -7.86 7.77 0.91
N ALA A 43 -7.07 6.98 0.18
CA ALA A 43 -6.63 5.68 0.64
C ALA A 43 -5.61 5.79 1.79
N GLY A 44 -4.69 6.75 1.76
CA GLY A 44 -3.78 7.03 2.88
C GLY A 44 -4.54 7.40 4.16
N LEU A 45 -5.59 8.21 4.04
CA LEU A 45 -6.47 8.54 5.17
C LEU A 45 -7.26 7.31 5.66
N LEU A 46 -7.77 6.48 4.74
CA LEU A 46 -8.42 5.22 5.10
C LEU A 46 -7.46 4.28 5.85
N TYR A 47 -6.22 4.17 5.38
CA TYR A 47 -5.17 3.39 6.04
C TYR A 47 -4.91 3.93 7.44
N PHE A 48 -4.86 5.26 7.61
CA PHE A 48 -4.66 5.86 8.92
C PHE A 48 -5.83 5.56 9.88
N ILE A 49 -7.07 5.62 9.40
CA ILE A 49 -8.24 5.24 10.20
C ILE A 49 -8.14 3.79 10.66
N VAL A 50 -7.70 2.87 9.78
CA VAL A 50 -7.56 1.46 10.12
C VAL A 50 -6.36 1.22 11.05
N ASP A 51 -5.19 1.82 10.78
CA ASP A 51 -3.98 1.60 11.55
C ASP A 51 -4.05 2.26 12.93
N TYR A 52 -4.45 3.53 13.00
CA TYR A 52 -4.56 4.28 14.25
C TYR A 52 -5.88 3.98 14.98
N GLY A 53 -7.01 4.08 14.28
CA GLY A 53 -8.33 3.83 14.90
C GLY A 53 -8.57 2.35 15.16
N GLY A 54 -8.38 1.51 14.15
CA GLY A 54 -8.62 0.06 14.26
C GLY A 54 -7.58 -0.65 15.12
N PHE A 55 -6.32 -0.70 14.67
CA PHE A 55 -5.31 -1.53 15.32
C PHE A 55 -4.74 -0.95 16.62
N TYR A 56 -4.49 0.36 16.67
CA TYR A 56 -3.94 0.99 17.88
C TYR A 56 -5.03 1.28 18.93
N MET A 57 -6.06 2.07 18.61
CA MET A 57 -7.06 2.49 19.59
C MET A 57 -8.05 1.39 19.99
N LEU A 58 -8.65 0.68 19.02
CA LEU A 58 -9.73 -0.29 19.31
C LEU A 58 -9.19 -1.68 19.66
N ALA A 59 -8.23 -2.19 18.88
CA ALA A 59 -7.74 -3.56 19.06
C ALA A 59 -6.54 -3.68 20.01
N GLY A 60 -5.81 -2.59 20.25
CA GLY A 60 -4.59 -2.61 21.08
C GLY A 60 -3.48 -3.54 20.54
N THR A 61 -3.51 -3.88 19.25
CA THR A 61 -2.57 -4.85 18.64
C THR A 61 -1.36 -4.20 18.00
N ARG A 62 -1.33 -2.86 17.94
CA ARG A 62 -0.26 -2.05 17.34
C ARG A 62 0.49 -1.29 18.43
N SER A 63 1.81 -1.27 18.39
CA SER A 63 2.63 -0.41 19.24
C SER A 63 3.71 0.31 18.44
N VAL A 64 4.06 1.52 18.87
CA VAL A 64 5.13 2.35 18.29
C VAL A 64 5.98 2.89 19.43
N GLU A 65 7.28 2.69 19.35
CA GLU A 65 8.29 3.17 20.30
C GLU A 65 9.28 4.08 19.57
N GLY A 66 9.75 5.14 20.22
CA GLY A 66 10.69 6.11 19.62
C GLY A 66 10.04 7.22 18.79
N ALA A 67 8.71 7.28 18.68
CA ALA A 67 8.01 8.38 18.01
C ALA A 67 6.58 8.58 18.57
N PRO A 68 6.01 9.80 18.44
CA PRO A 68 4.59 10.00 18.74
C PRO A 68 3.71 9.12 17.84
N THR A 69 3.00 8.16 18.44
CA THR A 69 2.30 7.09 17.72
C THR A 69 1.34 7.61 16.66
N GLY A 70 0.54 8.63 16.98
CA GLY A 70 -0.42 9.21 16.02
C GLY A 70 0.25 9.79 14.78
N LEU A 71 1.31 10.60 14.94
CA LEU A 71 2.03 11.20 13.83
C LEU A 71 2.80 10.14 13.01
N PHE A 72 3.42 9.18 13.70
CA PHE A 72 4.12 8.10 13.03
C PHE A 72 3.17 7.24 12.18
N LEU A 73 2.03 6.83 12.74
CA LEU A 73 1.05 6.04 12.00
C LEU A 73 0.42 6.85 10.86
N PHE A 74 0.20 8.15 11.04
CA PHE A 74 -0.25 9.01 9.95
C PHE A 74 0.75 9.05 8.79
N TRP A 75 2.02 9.32 9.08
CA TRP A 75 3.07 9.27 8.05
C TRP A 75 3.15 7.89 7.40
N LEU A 76 3.15 6.80 8.19
CA LEU A 76 3.26 5.43 7.68
C LEU A 76 2.09 5.10 6.73
N SER A 77 0.87 5.47 7.13
CA SER A 77 -0.32 5.28 6.32
C SER A 77 -0.31 6.14 5.06
N MET A 78 0.20 7.36 5.12
CA MET A 78 0.40 8.17 3.92
C MET A 78 1.49 7.54 3.04
N SER A 79 2.68 7.24 3.55
CA SER A 79 3.78 6.66 2.78
C SER A 79 3.34 5.45 1.93
N TYR A 80 2.80 4.41 2.57
CA TYR A 80 2.38 3.21 1.84
C TYR A 80 0.99 3.35 1.23
N GLY A 81 0.01 3.90 1.95
CA GLY A 81 -1.37 4.01 1.47
C GLY A 81 -1.49 4.97 0.29
N PHE A 82 -0.89 6.16 0.36
CA PHE A 82 -0.87 7.08 -0.78
C PHE A 82 -0.12 6.49 -1.97
N THR A 83 1.11 6.00 -1.76
CA THR A 83 1.95 5.54 -2.86
C THR A 83 1.36 4.31 -3.54
N ASN A 84 0.90 3.31 -2.77
CA ASN A 84 0.32 2.10 -3.33
C ASN A 84 -0.95 2.41 -4.13
N PHE A 85 -1.87 3.22 -3.58
CA PHE A 85 -3.14 3.47 -4.26
C PHE A 85 -3.01 4.42 -5.45
N THR A 86 -2.09 5.38 -5.39
CA THR A 86 -1.76 6.21 -6.56
C THR A 86 -1.18 5.32 -7.66
N TRP A 87 -0.25 4.42 -7.33
CA TRP A 87 0.35 3.51 -8.29
C TRP A 87 -0.66 2.51 -8.86
N ILE A 88 -1.51 1.89 -8.03
CA ILE A 88 -2.60 1.02 -8.48
C ILE A 88 -3.50 1.76 -9.46
N TRP A 89 -3.89 3.01 -9.14
CA TRP A 89 -4.76 3.79 -10.00
C TRP A 89 -4.13 4.04 -11.38
N LEU A 90 -2.86 4.45 -11.42
CA LEU A 90 -2.11 4.62 -12.67
C LEU A 90 -2.02 3.33 -13.48
N LEU A 91 -1.81 2.20 -12.79
CA LEU A 91 -1.79 0.89 -13.42
C LEU A 91 -3.16 0.43 -13.90
N LEU A 92 -4.28 0.95 -13.36
CA LEU A 92 -5.62 0.70 -13.86
C LEU A 92 -5.95 1.56 -15.09
N GLU A 93 -5.59 2.85 -15.06
CA GLU A 93 -5.77 3.79 -16.19
C GLU A 93 -5.14 3.29 -17.49
N ASN A 94 -4.07 2.49 -17.41
CA ASN A 94 -3.42 1.86 -18.56
C ASN A 94 -2.92 2.83 -19.64
N ASP A 95 -2.40 3.99 -19.25
CA ASP A 95 -2.02 5.08 -20.16
C ASP A 95 -0.75 4.82 -21.00
N GLY A 96 -0.22 3.59 -21.01
CA GLY A 96 0.97 3.19 -21.76
C GLY A 96 2.31 3.42 -21.05
N HIS A 97 2.33 4.00 -19.84
CA HIS A 97 3.56 4.30 -19.09
C HIS A 97 3.66 3.46 -17.80
N GLN A 98 3.15 2.22 -17.84
CA GLN A 98 3.04 1.35 -16.66
C GLN A 98 4.41 1.06 -16.04
N LEU A 99 5.46 0.96 -16.87
CA LEU A 99 6.82 0.70 -16.40
C LEU A 99 7.35 1.91 -15.61
N GLU A 100 7.24 3.10 -16.18
CA GLU A 100 7.69 4.35 -15.57
C GLU A 100 6.97 4.60 -14.25
N TRP A 101 5.64 4.46 -14.25
CA TRP A 101 4.84 4.60 -13.04
C TRP A 101 5.18 3.57 -11.97
N SER A 102 5.63 2.38 -12.37
CA SER A 102 6.06 1.33 -11.43
C SER A 102 7.46 1.52 -10.90
N LEU A 103 8.38 2.05 -11.72
CA LEU A 103 9.74 2.29 -11.30
C LEU A 103 9.82 3.38 -10.24
N LEU A 104 9.02 4.44 -10.34
CA LEU A 104 9.01 5.54 -9.37
C LEU A 104 8.89 5.08 -7.90
N PRO A 105 7.84 4.36 -7.46
CA PRO A 105 7.74 3.90 -6.08
C PRO A 105 8.84 2.90 -5.72
N ILE A 106 9.23 2.00 -6.63
CA ILE A 106 10.24 0.96 -6.37
C ILE A 106 11.62 1.58 -6.11
N ILE A 107 12.10 2.45 -7.01
CA ILE A 107 13.40 3.12 -6.86
C ILE A 107 13.38 4.06 -5.66
N GLY A 108 12.23 4.70 -5.40
CA GLY A 108 12.00 5.56 -4.26
C GLY A 108 12.18 4.83 -2.94
N TRP A 109 11.39 3.79 -2.69
CA TRP A 109 11.48 3.00 -1.46
C TRP A 109 12.86 2.37 -1.28
N LEU A 110 13.45 1.84 -2.37
CA LEU A 110 14.78 1.24 -2.31
C LEU A 110 15.85 2.29 -1.97
N GLY A 111 15.80 3.45 -2.64
CA GLY A 111 16.69 4.58 -2.39
C GLY A 111 16.58 5.09 -0.97
N VAL A 112 15.36 5.39 -0.50
CA VAL A 112 15.08 5.84 0.87
C VAL A 112 15.61 4.82 1.89
N GLY A 113 15.30 3.53 1.72
CA GLY A 113 15.73 2.48 2.64
C GLY A 113 17.25 2.26 2.68
N LEU A 114 17.92 2.27 1.53
CA LEU A 114 19.38 2.11 1.47
C LEU A 114 20.11 3.35 1.98
N LEU A 115 19.65 4.56 1.64
CA LEU A 115 20.23 5.80 2.15
C LEU A 115 20.08 5.88 3.68
N ALA A 116 18.90 5.55 4.21
CA ALA A 116 18.66 5.55 5.65
C ALA A 116 19.53 4.53 6.39
N GLN A 117 19.80 3.36 5.81
CA GLN A 117 20.73 2.39 6.40
C GLN A 117 22.17 2.90 6.44
N ASN A 118 22.64 3.51 5.35
CA ASN A 118 24.05 3.90 5.23
C ASN A 118 24.37 5.21 5.96
N PHE A 119 23.39 6.11 6.09
CA PHE A 119 23.60 7.46 6.63
C PHE A 119 22.80 7.74 7.90
N GLY A 120 22.04 6.76 8.42
CA GLY A 120 21.11 6.93 9.53
C GLY A 120 21.64 6.62 10.92
N THR A 121 22.92 6.29 11.10
CA THR A 121 23.48 5.81 12.39
C THR A 121 23.23 6.76 13.57
N ASN A 122 23.27 8.08 13.32
CA ASN A 122 23.07 9.10 14.36
C ASN A 122 21.61 9.56 14.52
N PHE A 123 20.68 8.94 13.79
CA PHE A 123 19.26 9.27 13.85
C PHE A 123 18.54 8.38 14.87
N HIS A 124 17.44 8.91 15.42
CA HIS A 124 16.68 8.21 16.44
C HIS A 124 16.03 6.94 15.88
N GLN A 125 16.09 5.85 16.65
CA GLN A 125 15.50 4.57 16.26
C GLN A 125 14.02 4.53 16.62
N ILE A 126 13.24 3.92 15.74
CA ILE A 126 11.80 3.81 15.87
C ILE A 126 11.43 2.35 15.61
N HIS A 127 10.71 1.78 16.55
CA HIS A 127 10.28 0.40 16.53
C HIS A 127 8.76 0.35 16.43
N ILE A 128 8.24 -0.37 15.45
CA ILE A 128 6.81 -0.59 15.29
C ILE A 128 6.52 -2.06 15.14
N GLN A 129 5.51 -2.54 15.86
CA GLN A 129 5.06 -3.92 15.74
C GLN A 129 3.54 -4.03 15.74
N ARG A 130 3.06 -5.12 15.14
CA ARG A 130 1.66 -5.49 15.13
C ARG A 130 1.51 -6.99 15.32
N TYR A 131 0.62 -7.40 16.21
CA TYR A 131 0.22 -8.79 16.37
C TYR A 131 -0.80 -9.17 15.30
N VAL A 132 -0.48 -10.21 14.51
CA VAL A 132 -1.39 -10.74 13.51
C VAL A 132 -2.37 -11.68 14.18
N GLY A 133 -3.56 -11.16 14.50
CA GLY A 133 -4.68 -11.93 15.03
C GLY A 133 -5.67 -12.38 13.94
N SER A 134 -6.94 -12.55 14.32
CA SER A 134 -8.02 -13.03 13.45
C SER A 134 -8.38 -12.10 12.28
N TYR A 135 -7.84 -10.88 12.22
CA TYR A 135 -8.17 -9.90 11.18
C TYR A 135 -7.80 -10.38 9.76
N HIS A 136 -6.81 -11.27 9.61
CA HIS A 136 -6.52 -11.88 8.31
C HIS A 136 -7.70 -12.70 7.78
N GLY A 137 -8.49 -13.32 8.66
CA GLY A 137 -9.73 -14.00 8.27
C GLY A 137 -10.77 -13.03 7.73
N ILE A 138 -10.88 -11.84 8.34
CA ILE A 138 -11.76 -10.76 7.86
C ILE A 138 -11.29 -10.27 6.49
N MET A 139 -9.98 -10.03 6.32
CA MET A 139 -9.39 -9.63 5.04
C MET A 139 -9.61 -10.67 3.95
N ALA A 140 -9.46 -11.96 4.26
CA ALA A 140 -9.73 -13.05 3.33
C ALA A 140 -11.20 -13.06 2.90
N ALA A 141 -12.14 -12.86 3.82
CA ALA A 141 -13.56 -12.76 3.50
C ALA A 141 -13.86 -11.58 2.57
N ILE A 142 -13.29 -10.40 2.84
CA ILE A 142 -13.42 -9.20 1.98
C ILE A 142 -12.87 -9.49 0.58
N LEU A 143 -11.66 -10.04 0.48
CA LEU A 143 -11.04 -10.44 -0.79
C LEU A 143 -11.94 -11.42 -1.57
N THR A 144 -12.43 -12.47 -0.91
CA THR A 144 -13.32 -13.45 -1.53
C THR A 144 -14.61 -12.80 -2.04
N VAL A 145 -15.27 -11.98 -1.24
CA VAL A 145 -16.49 -11.27 -1.66
C VAL A 145 -16.23 -10.37 -2.86
N GLY A 146 -15.16 -9.57 -2.83
CA GLY A 146 -14.79 -8.67 -3.91
C GLY A 146 -14.58 -9.40 -5.24
N TYR A 147 -13.79 -10.48 -5.25
CA TYR A 147 -13.56 -11.25 -6.47
C TYR A 147 -14.79 -12.05 -6.93
N LEU A 148 -15.60 -12.58 -6.01
CA LEU A 148 -16.87 -13.24 -6.36
C LEU A 148 -17.80 -12.30 -7.12
N ILE A 149 -17.90 -11.03 -6.68
CA ILE A 149 -18.70 -10.01 -7.39
C ILE A 149 -18.22 -9.88 -8.85
N LEU A 150 -16.91 -9.79 -9.08
CA LEU A 150 -16.35 -9.66 -10.43
C LEU A 150 -16.52 -10.94 -11.27
N ILE A 151 -16.35 -12.12 -10.67
CA ILE A 151 -16.54 -13.41 -11.34
C ILE A 151 -18.00 -13.55 -11.78
N ILE A 152 -18.94 -13.30 -10.88
CA ILE A 152 -20.38 -13.36 -11.18
C ILE A 152 -20.74 -12.32 -12.26
N ARG A 153 -20.18 -11.11 -12.20
CA ARG A 153 -20.35 -10.10 -13.26
C ARG A 153 -19.89 -10.62 -14.61
N ASN A 154 -18.71 -11.25 -14.68
CA ASN A 154 -18.16 -11.79 -15.93
C ASN A 154 -18.99 -12.95 -16.48
N LEU A 155 -19.42 -13.87 -15.62
CA LEU A 155 -20.28 -15.00 -16.01
C LEU A 155 -21.62 -14.53 -16.56
N ASN A 156 -22.15 -13.40 -16.05
CA ASN A 156 -23.42 -12.84 -16.49
C ASN A 156 -23.33 -11.96 -17.74
N SER A 157 -22.13 -11.74 -18.32
CA SER A 157 -21.79 -11.13 -19.64
C SER A 157 -22.54 -9.89 -20.15
N LYS A 158 -23.43 -9.25 -19.38
CA LYS A 158 -24.25 -8.12 -19.84
C LYS A 158 -23.52 -6.78 -19.89
N HIS A 159 -22.37 -6.65 -19.22
CA HIS A 159 -21.70 -5.35 -18.98
C HIS A 159 -20.17 -5.39 -19.20
N GLY A 160 -19.70 -6.23 -20.13
CA GLY A 160 -18.26 -6.41 -20.41
C GLY A 160 -17.51 -7.20 -19.32
N GLN A 161 -16.36 -7.76 -19.69
CA GLN A 161 -15.56 -8.59 -18.78
C GLN A 161 -14.57 -7.73 -17.97
N ALA A 162 -14.65 -7.87 -16.64
CA ALA A 162 -13.62 -7.38 -15.72
C ALA A 162 -12.29 -8.13 -15.96
N PRO A 163 -11.15 -7.42 -16.03
CA PRO A 163 -9.85 -8.03 -16.29
C PRO A 163 -9.25 -8.63 -15.01
N ILE A 164 -9.89 -9.69 -14.46
CA ILE A 164 -9.55 -10.27 -13.15
C ILE A 164 -8.06 -10.62 -13.03
N ALA A 165 -7.45 -11.22 -14.06
CA ALA A 165 -6.04 -11.57 -14.06
C ALA A 165 -5.13 -10.34 -13.87
N ARG A 166 -5.43 -9.24 -14.56
CA ARG A 166 -4.71 -7.96 -14.43
C ARG A 166 -4.85 -7.40 -13.02
N LEU A 167 -6.05 -7.45 -12.44
CA LEU A 167 -6.28 -6.96 -11.08
C LEU A 167 -5.46 -7.73 -10.04
N ILE A 168 -5.42 -9.06 -10.16
CA ILE A 168 -4.60 -9.92 -9.28
C ILE A 168 -3.11 -9.59 -9.43
N ILE A 169 -2.63 -9.47 -10.67
CA ILE A 169 -1.21 -9.15 -10.94
C ILE A 169 -0.83 -7.79 -10.34
N ILE A 170 -1.67 -6.77 -10.51
CA ILE A 170 -1.43 -5.43 -9.94
C ILE A 170 -1.41 -5.52 -8.41
N GLY A 171 -2.44 -6.11 -7.79
CA GLY A 171 -2.56 -6.19 -6.34
C GLY A 171 -1.39 -6.92 -5.68
N ILE A 172 -1.01 -8.08 -6.23
CA ILE A 172 0.14 -8.86 -5.76
C ILE A 172 1.44 -8.10 -6.04
N GLY A 173 1.62 -7.55 -7.23
CA GLY A 173 2.85 -6.89 -7.65
C GLY A 173 3.18 -5.66 -6.79
N VAL A 174 2.19 -4.80 -6.54
CA VAL A 174 2.34 -3.60 -5.71
C VAL A 174 2.74 -3.97 -4.29
N GLN A 175 2.03 -4.93 -3.68
CA GLN A 175 2.32 -5.37 -2.32
C GLN A 175 3.68 -6.07 -2.20
N PHE A 176 3.97 -6.96 -3.16
CA PHE A 176 5.23 -7.66 -3.20
C PHE A 176 6.40 -6.70 -3.31
N ALA A 177 6.28 -5.67 -4.14
CA ALA A 177 7.36 -4.70 -4.36
C ALA A 177 7.77 -3.99 -3.07
N TRP A 178 6.84 -3.44 -2.29
CA TRP A 178 7.22 -2.74 -1.05
C TRP A 178 7.67 -3.72 0.04
N GLU A 179 7.03 -4.88 0.17
CA GLU A 179 7.43 -5.91 1.13
C GLU A 179 8.84 -6.46 0.81
N ALA A 180 9.17 -6.60 -0.46
CA ALA A 180 10.51 -6.99 -0.92
C ALA A 180 11.53 -5.90 -0.60
N VAL A 181 11.23 -4.62 -0.86
CA VAL A 181 12.13 -3.51 -0.52
C VAL A 181 12.39 -3.46 0.98
N LEU A 182 11.37 -3.59 1.83
CA LEU A 182 11.57 -3.62 3.28
C LEU A 182 12.44 -4.78 3.73
N LEU A 183 12.30 -5.95 3.10
CA LEU A 183 13.17 -7.09 3.38
C LEU A 183 14.62 -6.82 2.96
N LEU A 184 14.82 -6.33 1.74
CA LEU A 184 16.14 -6.03 1.18
C LEU A 184 16.88 -4.93 1.94
N THR A 185 16.12 -4.01 2.55
CA THR A 185 16.65 -2.89 3.33
C THR A 185 16.76 -3.19 4.82
N GLY A 186 16.49 -4.43 5.25
CA GLY A 186 16.58 -4.83 6.65
C GLY A 186 15.60 -4.12 7.60
N ILE A 187 14.63 -3.36 7.07
CA ILE A 187 13.64 -2.63 7.86
C ILE A 187 12.66 -3.59 8.52
N ARG A 188 12.42 -4.75 7.91
CA ARG A 188 11.59 -5.81 8.51
C ARG A 188 12.42 -7.06 8.82
N PRO A 189 11.99 -7.89 9.78
CA PRO A 189 12.63 -9.17 10.07
C PRO A 189 12.71 -10.10 8.85
N ALA A 190 13.74 -10.95 8.83
CA ALA A 190 13.90 -11.97 7.81
C ALA A 190 12.74 -12.97 7.85
N GLY A 191 12.15 -13.25 6.68
CA GLY A 191 11.05 -14.19 6.56
C GLY A 191 10.28 -14.04 5.25
N VAL A 192 9.92 -15.17 4.64
CA VAL A 192 9.18 -15.21 3.37
C VAL A 192 7.67 -15.24 3.59
N ARG A 193 7.21 -15.69 4.77
CA ARG A 193 5.78 -15.82 5.06
C ARG A 193 5.02 -14.48 5.01
N PRO A 194 5.50 -13.38 5.64
CA PRO A 194 4.83 -12.08 5.50
C PRO A 194 4.84 -11.59 4.05
N LEU A 195 5.94 -11.81 3.32
CA LEU A 195 6.03 -11.48 1.89
C LEU A 195 4.89 -12.13 1.09
N ILE A 196 4.70 -13.44 1.25
CA ILE A 196 3.70 -14.19 0.47
C ILE A 196 2.29 -13.83 0.93
N ILE A 197 2.00 -13.94 2.23
CA ILE A 197 0.62 -13.78 2.74
C ILE A 197 0.15 -12.35 2.50
N ASN A 198 0.98 -11.36 2.81
CA ASN A 198 0.58 -9.98 2.64
C ASN A 198 0.38 -9.69 1.14
N SER A 199 1.28 -10.16 0.25
CA SER A 199 1.14 -10.01 -1.21
C SER A 199 -0.17 -10.59 -1.75
N LEU A 200 -0.58 -11.76 -1.28
CA LEU A 200 -1.80 -12.40 -1.75
C LEU A 200 -3.09 -11.76 -1.18
N ILE A 201 -3.01 -11.14 0.00
CA ILE A 201 -4.19 -10.69 0.74
C ILE A 201 -4.28 -9.17 0.87
N GLU A 202 -3.29 -8.50 1.49
CA GLU A 202 -3.46 -7.14 2.04
C GLU A 202 -3.80 -6.08 0.99
N THR A 203 -3.01 -5.91 -0.07
CA THR A 203 -3.39 -4.96 -1.15
C THR A 203 -4.39 -5.60 -2.10
N ASN A 204 -4.26 -6.90 -2.34
CA ASN A 204 -5.10 -7.61 -3.30
C ASN A 204 -6.60 -7.60 -2.89
N LEU A 205 -6.92 -7.50 -1.59
CA LEU A 205 -8.30 -7.39 -1.11
C LEU A 205 -9.01 -6.12 -1.62
N GLY A 206 -8.26 -5.04 -1.86
CA GLY A 206 -8.80 -3.77 -2.33
C GLY A 206 -9.06 -3.74 -3.84
N MET A 207 -8.39 -4.60 -4.61
CA MET A 207 -8.37 -4.55 -6.08
C MET A 207 -9.74 -4.63 -6.73
N PRO A 208 -10.65 -5.54 -6.32
CA PRO A 208 -11.98 -5.58 -6.91
C PRO A 208 -12.79 -4.30 -6.69
N TYR A 209 -12.68 -3.71 -5.51
CA TYR A 209 -13.46 -2.54 -5.12
C TYR A 209 -12.96 -1.27 -5.81
N ILE A 210 -11.64 -1.06 -5.87
CA ILE A 210 -11.08 0.10 -6.56
C ILE A 210 -11.34 0.05 -8.06
N TYR A 211 -11.31 -1.14 -8.67
CA TYR A 211 -11.70 -1.32 -10.07
C TYR A 211 -13.17 -0.97 -10.31
N LEU A 212 -14.09 -1.36 -9.42
CA LEU A 212 -15.50 -0.99 -9.54
C LEU A 212 -15.72 0.52 -9.39
N ILE A 213 -14.93 1.19 -8.55
CA ILE A 213 -14.94 2.65 -8.41
C ILE A 213 -14.43 3.30 -9.70
N GLU A 214 -13.29 2.86 -10.22
CA GLU A 214 -12.68 3.34 -11.46
C GLU A 214 -13.64 3.21 -12.65
N LEU A 215 -14.23 2.02 -12.83
CA LEU A 215 -15.25 1.76 -13.84
C LEU A 215 -16.43 2.74 -13.74
N LYS A 216 -16.89 3.03 -12.51
CA LYS A 216 -18.03 3.94 -12.30
C LYS A 216 -17.67 5.41 -12.56
N LEU A 217 -16.43 5.81 -12.30
CA LEU A 217 -15.97 7.18 -12.58
C LEU A 217 -15.79 7.39 -14.09
N ASN A 218 -15.23 6.41 -14.79
CA ASN A 218 -14.99 6.50 -16.24
C ASN A 218 -16.30 6.39 -17.05
N ASN A 219 -17.26 5.56 -16.62
CA ASN A 219 -18.57 5.49 -17.28
C ASN A 219 -19.44 6.75 -17.12
N LYS A 220 -19.05 7.71 -16.27
CA LYS A 220 -19.76 9.01 -16.12
C LYS A 220 -19.18 10.11 -17.01
N THR A 221 -18.02 9.86 -17.62
CA THR A 221 -17.34 10.82 -18.49
C THR A 221 -17.64 10.61 -19.97
N ASP A 222 -18.45 9.60 -20.30
CA ASP A 222 -19.06 9.33 -21.61
C ASP A 222 -20.55 9.71 -21.61
#